data_AF-A0A8H6T1D0-F1
#
_entry.id   AF-A0A8H6T1D0-F1
#
_cell.length_a   1.000
_cell.length_b   1.000
_cell.length_c   1.000
_cell.angle_alpha   90.00
_cell.angle_beta   90.00
_cell.angle_gamma   90.00
#
_symmetry.space_group_name_H-M   'P 1'
#
loop_
_entity.id
_entity.type
_entity.pdbx_description
1 polymer ?
#
loop_
_entity_poly.entity_id
_entity_poly.type
_entity_poly.pdbx_seq_one_letter_code
_entity_poly.pdbx_strand_id
1 'polypeptide(L)'
;MRPNGNPYPVPPRDPNTPPPPRRVVIWYHDESVFYAHDRRHRTWYHKNASAKPQQKGEGHSYMVADFFSADFGWLKHPWTGRSARVCMKPGANRGGYFTNVEVRAQAKIAVELVNELWPDIDHVFCMPKSPSGSNPRFPDANLMGQRIKRGDDGKPVYGPDRKVLREPVPMTGAKLPNGADQDLYFPPDHSNAGRFKGMAILLEERGLHDAAKLPAECKNFKCLQPKLWNYQALQLAHIIPELRPTLRIS
;
A
#
# COMPACT_ATOMS: atom_id res chain seq x y z
N MET A 1 18.49 11.17 -44.40
CA MET A 1 18.06 9.86 -44.93
C MET A 1 18.78 9.64 -46.24
N ARG A 2 19.10 8.38 -46.62
CA ARG A 2 19.60 8.10 -47.97
C ARG A 2 18.47 8.33 -48.99
N PRO A 3 18.78 8.60 -50.28
CA PRO A 3 17.78 8.77 -51.35
C PRO A 3 16.79 7.60 -51.51
N ASN A 4 17.09 6.45 -50.92
CA ASN A 4 16.34 5.20 -51.07
C ASN A 4 15.49 4.86 -49.83
N GLY A 5 15.25 5.81 -48.92
CA GLY A 5 14.42 5.60 -47.73
C GLY A 5 15.04 4.72 -46.62
N ASN A 6 16.19 4.08 -46.86
CA ASN A 6 16.86 3.32 -45.82
C ASN A 6 17.44 4.24 -44.73
N PRO A 7 17.16 3.97 -43.44
CA PRO A 7 17.78 4.68 -42.34
C PRO A 7 19.29 4.50 -42.39
N TYR A 8 20.05 5.52 -41.96
CA TYR A 8 21.50 5.35 -41.82
C TYR A 8 21.75 4.19 -40.84
N PRO A 9 22.74 3.32 -41.12
CA PRO A 9 23.12 2.31 -40.15
C PRO A 9 23.49 3.02 -38.86
N VAL A 10 22.70 2.80 -37.81
CA VAL A 10 23.05 3.23 -36.46
C VAL A 10 24.32 2.48 -36.09
N PRO A 11 25.42 3.17 -35.75
CA PRO A 11 26.66 2.51 -35.39
C PRO A 11 26.40 1.56 -34.20
N PRO A 12 27.05 0.39 -34.16
CA PRO A 12 26.98 -0.51 -33.02
C PRO A 12 27.28 0.28 -31.76
N ARG A 13 26.38 0.21 -30.80
CA ARG A 13 26.54 0.88 -29.52
C ARG A 13 27.76 0.30 -28.81
N ASP A 14 28.71 1.15 -28.42
CA ASP A 14 29.85 0.74 -27.60
C ASP A 14 29.32 0.16 -26.28
N PRO A 15 29.61 -1.14 -25.97
CA PRO A 15 29.13 -1.81 -24.77
C PRO A 15 29.61 -1.17 -23.46
N ASN A 16 30.60 -0.27 -23.51
CA ASN A 16 31.11 0.47 -22.35
C ASN A 16 30.41 1.82 -22.11
N THR A 17 29.47 2.22 -22.98
CA THR A 17 28.73 3.48 -22.77
C THR A 17 27.55 3.22 -21.83
N PRO A 18 27.46 3.90 -20.66
CA PRO A 18 26.30 3.77 -19.80
C PRO A 18 25.02 4.08 -20.58
N PRO A 19 23.92 3.35 -20.34
CA PRO A 19 22.67 3.72 -20.96
C PRO A 19 22.28 5.16 -20.65
N PRO A 20 21.75 5.93 -21.63
CA PRO A 20 21.22 7.24 -21.32
C PRO A 20 20.15 7.04 -20.23
N PRO A 21 20.05 7.98 -19.27
CA PRO A 21 19.08 7.87 -18.21
C PRO A 21 17.68 7.73 -18.83
N ARG A 22 17.00 6.63 -18.52
CA ARG A 22 15.62 6.40 -18.96
C ARG A 22 14.74 7.39 -18.21
N ARG A 23 13.79 8.00 -18.92
CA ARG A 23 12.84 8.93 -18.31
C ARG A 23 12.02 8.16 -17.27
N VAL A 24 11.91 8.72 -16.06
CA VAL A 24 11.08 8.15 -15.00
C VAL A 24 9.77 8.93 -14.92
N VAL A 25 8.65 8.21 -14.87
CA VAL A 25 7.30 8.79 -14.77
C VAL A 25 6.57 8.20 -13.57
N ILE A 26 5.97 9.07 -12.78
CA ILE A 26 5.25 8.70 -11.57
C ILE A 26 3.75 8.67 -11.86
N TRP A 27 3.10 7.58 -11.43
CA TRP A 27 1.67 7.35 -11.48
C TRP A 27 1.11 7.32 -10.06
N TYR A 28 0.17 8.20 -9.79
CA TYR A 28 -0.51 8.32 -8.52
C TYR A 28 -1.86 7.61 -8.58
N HIS A 29 -2.11 6.73 -7.61
CA HIS A 29 -3.38 6.03 -7.45
C HIS A 29 -4.14 6.59 -6.26
N ASP A 30 -5.47 6.68 -6.38
CA ASP A 30 -6.36 6.91 -5.25
C ASP A 30 -7.76 6.35 -5.52
N GLU A 31 -8.56 6.26 -4.47
CA GLU A 31 -9.95 5.78 -4.48
C GLU A 31 -10.87 6.89 -3.99
N SER A 32 -11.84 7.27 -4.82
CA SER A 32 -12.88 8.24 -4.45
C SER A 32 -14.25 7.59 -4.41
N VAL A 33 -14.97 7.78 -3.31
CA VAL A 33 -16.36 7.32 -3.15
C VAL A 33 -17.29 8.52 -3.15
N PHE A 34 -18.23 8.49 -4.08
CA PHE A 34 -19.29 9.49 -4.23
C PHE A 34 -20.60 8.91 -3.70
N TYR A 35 -21.39 9.73 -3.04
CA TYR A 35 -22.67 9.33 -2.49
C TYR A 35 -23.81 10.07 -3.20
N ALA A 36 -24.91 9.37 -3.46
CA ALA A 36 -26.08 9.93 -4.12
C ALA A 36 -26.71 11.09 -3.33
N HIS A 37 -26.46 11.17 -2.03
CA HIS A 37 -26.92 12.25 -1.17
C HIS A 37 -25.76 12.97 -0.48
N ASP A 38 -24.66 13.20 -1.20
CA ASP A 38 -23.59 14.12 -0.77
C ASP A 38 -24.14 15.56 -0.75
N ARG A 39 -24.76 15.93 0.38
CA ARG A 39 -25.46 17.21 0.58
C ARG A 39 -24.61 18.13 1.44
N ARG A 40 -24.51 19.40 1.05
CA ARG A 40 -24.07 20.47 1.95
C ARG A 40 -25.20 20.80 2.91
N HIS A 41 -25.07 20.41 4.17
CA HIS A 41 -26.04 20.73 5.23
C HIS A 41 -25.95 22.22 5.61
N ARG A 42 -26.58 23.10 4.83
CA ARG A 42 -26.97 24.44 5.28
C ARG A 42 -28.45 24.62 5.02
N THR A 43 -29.25 24.39 6.05
CA THR A 43 -30.70 24.62 5.99
C THR A 43 -31.06 25.61 7.08
N TRP A 44 -31.82 26.64 6.72
CA TRP A 44 -32.39 27.58 7.68
C TRP A 44 -33.82 27.10 7.98
N TYR A 45 -34.12 26.86 9.26
CA TYR A 45 -35.46 26.50 9.71
C TYR A 45 -36.05 27.67 10.48
N HIS A 46 -37.35 27.91 10.29
CA HIS A 46 -38.08 28.85 11.11
C HIS A 46 -38.15 28.33 12.57
N LYS A 47 -38.13 29.21 13.57
CA LYS A 47 -38.14 28.84 15.00
C LYS A 47 -39.29 27.91 15.43
N ASN A 48 -40.40 27.95 14.68
CA ASN A 48 -41.59 27.15 14.93
C ASN A 48 -41.74 25.99 13.94
N ALA A 49 -40.73 25.69 13.11
CA ALA A 49 -40.79 24.58 12.17
C ALA A 49 -40.65 23.25 12.91
N SER A 50 -41.52 22.29 12.59
CA SER A 50 -41.39 20.93 13.11
C SER A 50 -40.15 20.24 12.54
N ALA A 51 -39.40 19.56 13.41
CA ALA A 51 -38.23 18.78 13.01
C ALA A 51 -38.67 17.58 12.18
N LYS A 52 -38.64 17.69 10.85
CA LYS A 52 -38.89 16.55 9.96
C LYS A 52 -37.69 15.60 10.02
N PRO A 53 -37.86 14.35 10.47
CA PRO A 53 -36.79 13.37 10.45
C PRO A 53 -36.32 13.17 9.00
N GLN A 54 -35.01 13.27 8.77
CA GLN A 54 -34.44 12.94 7.48
C GLN A 54 -34.14 11.44 7.42
N GLN A 55 -34.21 10.87 6.21
CA GLN A 55 -33.70 9.52 5.99
C GLN A 55 -32.25 9.45 6.43
N LYS A 56 -31.96 8.45 7.28
CA LYS A 56 -30.63 8.25 7.84
C LYS A 56 -29.70 7.70 6.76
N GLY A 57 -28.61 8.42 6.50
CA GLY A 57 -27.49 7.97 5.65
C GLY A 57 -27.31 8.75 4.35
N GLU A 58 -26.13 8.61 3.76
CA GLU A 58 -25.68 9.33 2.55
C GLU A 58 -26.21 8.72 1.23
N GLY A 59 -27.05 7.68 1.32
CA GLY A 59 -27.67 7.04 0.17
C GLY A 59 -26.74 6.08 -0.59
N HIS A 60 -26.95 5.97 -1.90
CA HIS A 60 -26.19 5.06 -2.74
C HIS A 60 -24.78 5.57 -3.04
N SER A 61 -23.76 4.80 -2.67
CA SER A 61 -22.36 5.05 -3.04
C SER A 61 -21.96 4.53 -4.43
N TYR A 62 -21.00 5.21 -5.05
CA TYR A 62 -20.30 4.87 -6.28
C TYR A 62 -18.81 5.18 -6.10
N MET A 63 -17.94 4.18 -6.30
CA MET A 63 -16.50 4.30 -6.12
C MET A 63 -15.81 4.32 -7.48
N VAL A 64 -14.80 5.17 -7.60
CA VAL A 64 -13.87 5.22 -8.74
C VAL A 64 -12.45 5.11 -8.19
N ALA A 65 -11.68 4.16 -8.72
CA ALA A 65 -10.25 4.00 -8.45
C ALA A 65 -9.50 4.13 -9.78
N ASP A 66 -8.43 4.92 -9.84
CA ASP A 66 -7.70 5.16 -11.10
C ASP A 66 -6.26 5.61 -10.85
N PHE A 67 -5.44 5.63 -11.92
CA PHE A 67 -4.08 6.14 -11.93
C PHE A 67 -3.98 7.45 -12.71
N PHE A 68 -3.23 8.41 -12.18
CA PHE A 68 -2.99 9.71 -12.77
C PHE A 68 -1.50 10.06 -12.75
N SER A 69 -0.99 10.62 -13.85
CA SER A 69 0.34 11.21 -13.92
C SER A 69 0.24 12.67 -14.30
N ALA A 70 1.11 13.53 -13.76
CA ALA A 70 1.17 14.93 -14.15
C ALA A 70 1.56 15.10 -15.63
N ASP A 71 2.35 14.16 -16.17
CA ASP A 71 2.86 14.22 -17.55
C ASP A 71 1.84 13.73 -18.58
N PHE A 72 1.03 12.72 -18.23
CA PHE A 72 0.17 12.00 -19.17
C PHE A 72 -1.32 12.05 -18.84
N GLY A 73 -1.68 12.59 -17.66
CA GLY A 73 -3.05 12.58 -17.17
C GLY A 73 -3.50 11.20 -16.70
N TRP A 74 -4.76 10.86 -16.95
CA TRP A 74 -5.35 9.57 -16.56
C TRP A 74 -4.76 8.41 -17.36
N LEU A 75 -4.48 7.28 -16.70
CA LEU A 75 -3.95 6.09 -17.35
C LEU A 75 -5.02 5.43 -18.23
N LYS A 76 -5.04 5.86 -19.49
CA LYS A 76 -5.97 5.41 -20.51
C LYS A 76 -5.27 5.33 -21.85
N HIS A 77 -5.49 4.23 -22.55
CA HIS A 77 -5.05 4.06 -23.92
C HIS A 77 -5.83 5.02 -24.83
N PRO A 78 -5.15 5.86 -25.64
CA PRO A 78 -5.80 6.96 -26.36
C PRO A 78 -6.74 6.46 -27.48
N TRP A 79 -6.42 5.35 -28.15
CA TRP A 79 -7.23 4.83 -29.27
C TRP A 79 -8.25 3.76 -28.90
N THR A 80 -7.87 2.75 -28.11
CA THR A 80 -8.74 1.62 -27.73
C THR A 80 -9.72 1.95 -26.61
N GLY A 81 -9.50 3.03 -25.86
CA GLY A 81 -10.31 3.39 -24.70
C GLY A 81 -10.06 2.54 -23.45
N ARG A 82 -9.20 1.51 -23.53
CA ARG A 82 -8.77 0.71 -22.36
C ARG A 82 -8.20 1.61 -21.28
N SER A 83 -8.57 1.38 -20.03
CA SER A 83 -8.10 2.17 -18.89
C SER A 83 -7.89 1.27 -17.68
N ALA A 84 -6.98 1.68 -16.81
CA ALA A 84 -6.83 1.07 -15.49
C ALA A 84 -7.96 1.49 -14.51
N ARG A 85 -8.89 2.36 -14.91
CA ARG A 85 -10.00 2.80 -14.08
C ARG A 85 -10.92 1.65 -13.68
N VAL A 86 -11.19 1.54 -12.38
CA VAL A 86 -12.22 0.67 -11.82
C VAL A 86 -13.36 1.53 -11.31
N CYS A 87 -14.58 1.19 -11.72
CA CYS A 87 -15.81 1.79 -11.20
C CYS A 87 -16.65 0.70 -10.55
N MET A 88 -17.06 0.90 -9.30
CA MET A 88 -17.90 -0.06 -8.58
C MET A 88 -18.96 0.60 -7.71
N LYS A 89 -19.98 -0.17 -7.32
CA LYS A 89 -21.03 0.26 -6.38
C LYS A 89 -20.76 -0.41 -5.03
N PRO A 90 -20.00 0.22 -4.11
CA PRO A 90 -19.58 -0.45 -2.90
C PRO A 90 -20.75 -0.67 -1.92
N GLY A 91 -20.70 -1.76 -1.15
CA GLY A 91 -21.64 -2.08 -0.08
C GLY A 91 -21.96 -3.56 0.05
N ALA A 92 -22.27 -4.00 1.28
CA ALA A 92 -22.51 -5.42 1.62
C ALA A 92 -23.63 -6.08 0.81
N ASN A 93 -24.65 -5.32 0.39
CA ASN A 93 -25.75 -5.80 -0.47
C ASN A 93 -25.65 -5.25 -1.90
N ARG A 94 -24.43 -4.94 -2.37
CA ARG A 94 -24.15 -4.44 -3.73
C ARG A 94 -22.94 -5.16 -4.33
N GLY A 95 -22.02 -4.43 -4.97
CA GLY A 95 -20.83 -4.98 -5.61
C GLY A 95 -19.70 -5.31 -4.64
N GLY A 96 -19.96 -5.44 -3.34
CA GLY A 96 -18.93 -5.70 -2.34
C GLY A 96 -18.05 -4.49 -2.04
N TYR A 97 -16.80 -4.73 -1.64
CA TYR A 97 -15.80 -3.71 -1.35
C TYR A 97 -14.58 -3.96 -2.21
N PHE A 98 -13.80 -2.92 -2.52
CA PHE A 98 -12.59 -3.06 -3.33
C PHE A 98 -11.54 -3.90 -2.58
N THR A 99 -11.41 -5.14 -2.99
CA THR A 99 -10.61 -6.16 -2.32
C THR A 99 -9.16 -6.12 -2.79
N ASN A 100 -8.24 -6.72 -2.02
CA ASN A 100 -6.84 -6.90 -2.46
C ASN A 100 -6.72 -7.66 -3.78
N VAL A 101 -7.68 -8.53 -4.13
CA VAL A 101 -7.68 -9.25 -5.41
C VAL A 101 -7.96 -8.28 -6.56
N GLU A 102 -8.93 -7.38 -6.39
CA GLU A 102 -9.29 -6.38 -7.38
C GLU A 102 -8.22 -5.29 -7.51
N VAL A 103 -7.60 -4.86 -6.40
CA VAL A 103 -6.44 -3.95 -6.40
C VAL A 103 -5.30 -4.56 -7.22
N ARG A 104 -5.01 -5.86 -7.03
CA ARG A 104 -3.98 -6.56 -7.82
C ARG A 104 -4.34 -6.66 -9.29
N ALA A 105 -5.61 -6.93 -9.61
CA ALA A 105 -6.08 -6.99 -11.00
C ALA A 105 -5.94 -5.62 -11.68
N GLN A 106 -6.33 -4.54 -11.00
CA GLN A 106 -6.17 -3.18 -11.47
C GLN A 106 -4.69 -2.83 -11.73
N ALA A 107 -3.82 -3.17 -10.79
CA ALA A 107 -2.38 -2.93 -10.93
C ALA A 107 -1.76 -3.70 -12.11
N LYS A 108 -2.22 -4.93 -12.39
CA LYS A 108 -1.78 -5.70 -13.56
C LYS A 108 -2.16 -4.99 -14.87
N ILE A 109 -3.42 -4.54 -14.99
CA ILE A 109 -3.89 -3.77 -16.16
C ILE A 109 -3.08 -2.48 -16.33
N ALA A 110 -2.77 -1.79 -15.22
CA ALA A 110 -1.96 -0.57 -15.26
C ALA A 110 -0.54 -0.83 -15.79
N VAL A 111 0.11 -1.90 -15.32
CA VAL A 111 1.45 -2.31 -15.79
C VAL A 111 1.43 -2.69 -17.27
N GLU A 112 0.42 -3.45 -17.71
CA GLU A 112 0.25 -3.81 -19.12
C GLU A 112 0.11 -2.56 -20.01
N LEU A 113 -0.72 -1.60 -19.59
CA LEU A 113 -0.94 -0.36 -20.34
C LEU A 113 0.32 0.49 -20.47
N VAL A 114 1.08 0.68 -19.39
CA VAL A 114 2.30 1.51 -19.47
C VAL A 114 3.39 0.86 -20.31
N ASN A 115 3.52 -0.47 -20.25
CA ASN A 115 4.48 -1.20 -21.09
C ASN A 115 4.08 -1.17 -22.58
N GLU A 116 2.78 -1.18 -22.87
CA GLU A 116 2.26 -1.06 -24.24
C GLU A 116 2.45 0.35 -24.80
N LEU A 117 2.13 1.38 -24.01
CA LEU A 117 2.14 2.78 -24.46
C LEU A 117 3.54 3.40 -24.47
N TRP A 118 4.36 3.05 -23.48
CA TRP A 118 5.66 3.71 -23.23
C TRP A 118 6.75 2.71 -22.77
N PRO A 119 7.11 1.71 -23.59
CA PRO A 119 8.08 0.68 -23.22
C PRO A 119 9.49 1.20 -22.90
N ASP A 120 9.82 2.41 -23.35
CA ASP A 120 11.13 3.05 -23.15
C ASP A 120 11.20 3.96 -21.91
N ILE A 121 10.11 4.08 -21.16
CA ILE A 121 9.99 4.89 -19.95
C ILE A 121 9.99 3.96 -18.73
N ASP A 122 10.62 4.40 -17.66
CA ASP A 122 10.55 3.72 -16.37
C ASP A 122 9.36 4.27 -15.57
N HIS A 123 8.52 3.36 -15.06
CA HIS A 123 7.26 3.72 -14.42
C HIS A 123 7.29 3.42 -12.91
N VAL A 124 6.96 4.42 -12.11
CA VAL A 124 6.81 4.30 -10.66
C VAL A 124 5.35 4.46 -10.29
N PHE A 125 4.78 3.46 -9.62
CA PHE A 125 3.39 3.50 -9.15
C PHE A 125 3.35 3.80 -7.66
N CYS A 126 2.63 4.87 -7.30
CA CYS A 126 2.46 5.36 -5.95
C CYS A 126 1.02 5.09 -5.51
N MET A 127 0.85 4.09 -4.64
CA MET A 127 -0.46 3.73 -4.09
C MET A 127 -0.53 4.05 -2.60
N PRO A 128 -1.69 4.49 -2.08
CA PRO A 128 -1.84 4.68 -0.65
C PRO A 128 -1.63 3.36 0.07
N LYS A 129 -0.97 3.41 1.23
CA LYS A 129 -0.94 2.26 2.13
C LYS A 129 -2.38 2.03 2.58
N SER A 130 -2.97 0.92 2.17
CA SER A 130 -4.28 0.49 2.68
C SER A 130 -4.25 0.57 4.22
N PRO A 131 -5.29 1.11 4.88
CA PRO A 131 -5.36 1.19 6.33
C PRO A 131 -5.57 -0.21 6.92
N SER A 132 -4.58 -1.09 6.77
CA SER A 132 -4.47 -2.34 7.48
C SER A 132 -4.01 -2.04 8.92
N GLY A 133 -4.88 -1.40 9.70
CA GLY A 133 -4.91 -1.45 11.17
C GLY A 133 -3.60 -1.26 11.94
N SER A 134 -2.56 -0.69 11.35
CA SER A 134 -1.34 -0.30 12.05
C SER A 134 -1.58 1.09 12.64
N ASN A 135 -2.56 1.16 13.55
CA ASN A 135 -2.51 2.19 14.58
C ASN A 135 -1.11 2.11 15.20
N PRO A 136 -0.40 3.23 15.39
CA PRO A 136 0.77 3.25 16.27
C PRO A 136 0.27 2.75 17.64
N ARG A 137 0.54 1.47 17.94
CA ARG A 137 0.10 0.88 19.19
C ARG A 137 0.91 1.52 20.31
N PHE A 138 0.20 1.80 21.39
CA PHE A 138 0.72 2.25 22.67
C PHE A 138 2.02 1.53 23.05
N PRO A 139 2.97 2.23 23.69
CA PRO A 139 4.29 1.70 24.05
C PRO A 139 4.26 0.45 24.94
N ASP A 140 3.13 0.15 25.59
CA ASP A 140 2.99 -0.99 26.50
C ASP A 140 2.36 -2.25 25.87
N ALA A 141 1.90 -2.18 24.62
CA ALA A 141 1.32 -3.34 23.95
C ALA A 141 2.44 -4.26 23.43
N ASN A 142 2.50 -5.48 23.95
CA ASN A 142 3.42 -6.52 23.48
C ASN A 142 3.31 -6.68 21.94
N LEU A 143 4.41 -6.50 21.22
CA LEU A 143 4.41 -6.44 19.76
C LEU A 143 4.14 -7.85 19.19
N MET A 144 2.90 -8.08 18.75
CA MET A 144 2.40 -9.36 18.26
C MET A 144 1.67 -9.18 16.92
N GLY A 145 1.80 -10.17 16.05
CA GLY A 145 0.96 -10.29 14.86
C GLY A 145 -0.50 -10.57 15.23
N GLN A 146 -1.42 -10.39 14.28
CA GLN A 146 -2.82 -10.80 14.46
C GLN A 146 -3.21 -11.78 13.36
N ARG A 147 -3.72 -12.95 13.74
CA ARG A 147 -4.31 -13.90 12.80
C ARG A 147 -5.80 -14.09 13.08
N ILE A 148 -6.54 -14.52 12.06
CA ILE A 148 -7.94 -14.91 12.23
C ILE A 148 -7.99 -16.13 13.14
N LYS A 149 -8.77 -16.04 14.22
CA LYS A 149 -9.01 -17.19 15.10
C LYS A 149 -9.83 -18.22 14.32
N ARG A 150 -9.31 -19.44 14.23
CA ARG A 150 -10.01 -20.58 13.62
C ARG A 150 -10.48 -21.53 14.73
N GLY A 151 -11.67 -22.10 14.57
CA GLY A 151 -12.17 -23.15 15.46
C GLY A 151 -11.52 -24.49 15.15
N ASP A 152 -11.87 -25.51 15.94
CA ASP A 152 -11.37 -26.88 15.73
C ASP A 152 -11.77 -27.47 14.37
N ASP A 153 -12.81 -26.90 13.75
CA ASP A 153 -13.28 -27.19 12.39
C ASP A 153 -12.50 -26.45 11.28
N GLY A 154 -11.49 -25.66 11.64
CA GLY A 154 -10.69 -24.85 10.73
C GLY A 154 -11.39 -23.60 10.19
N LYS A 155 -12.64 -23.32 10.59
CA LYS A 155 -13.41 -22.17 10.09
C LYS A 155 -13.15 -20.92 10.94
N PRO A 156 -13.29 -19.71 10.38
CA PRO A 156 -13.18 -18.46 11.14
C PRO A 156 -14.22 -18.40 12.27
N VAL A 157 -13.78 -18.05 13.48
CA VAL A 157 -14.67 -17.85 14.64
C VAL A 157 -15.21 -16.42 14.59
N TYR A 158 -16.52 -16.26 14.77
CA TYR A 158 -17.19 -14.96 14.79
C TYR A 158 -17.54 -14.57 16.22
N GLY A 159 -17.40 -13.28 16.54
CA GLY A 159 -17.81 -12.70 17.81
C GLY A 159 -19.33 -12.47 17.88
N PRO A 160 -19.84 -12.03 19.06
CA PRO A 160 -21.25 -11.67 19.24
C PRO A 160 -21.73 -10.57 18.28
N ASP A 161 -20.81 -9.74 17.80
CA ASP A 161 -21.02 -8.66 16.82
C ASP A 161 -20.99 -9.14 15.36
N ARG A 162 -20.91 -10.46 15.13
CA ARG A 162 -20.73 -11.10 13.82
C ARG A 162 -19.46 -10.70 13.07
N LYS A 163 -18.46 -10.13 13.76
CA LYS A 163 -17.13 -9.88 13.16
C LYS A 163 -16.20 -11.06 13.41
N VAL A 164 -15.27 -11.28 12.49
CA VAL A 164 -14.25 -12.32 12.63
C VAL A 164 -13.33 -11.98 13.80
N LEU A 165 -13.23 -12.90 14.77
CA LEU A 165 -12.32 -12.76 15.89
C LEU A 165 -10.88 -12.94 15.41
N ARG A 166 -9.99 -12.11 15.95
CA ARG A 166 -8.55 -12.19 15.72
C ARG A 166 -7.85 -12.50 17.03
N GLU A 167 -6.84 -13.34 16.97
CA GLU A 167 -5.99 -13.66 18.11
C GLU A 167 -4.56 -13.15 17.90
N PRO A 168 -3.89 -12.68 18.96
CA PRO A 168 -2.49 -12.29 18.89
C PRO A 168 -1.61 -13.54 18.71
N VAL A 169 -0.60 -13.42 17.86
CA VAL A 169 0.40 -14.47 17.62
C VAL A 169 1.81 -13.92 17.65
N PRO A 170 2.76 -14.65 18.25
CA PRO A 170 4.18 -14.31 18.16
C PRO A 170 4.63 -14.21 16.70
N MET A 171 5.40 -13.17 16.41
CA MET A 171 6.08 -13.03 15.13
C MET A 171 7.25 -14.03 15.05
N THR A 172 7.49 -14.56 13.85
CA THR A 172 8.65 -15.41 13.61
C THR A 172 9.94 -14.60 13.74
N GLY A 173 10.94 -15.19 14.41
CA GLY A 173 12.27 -14.61 14.55
C GLY A 173 13.09 -14.56 13.27
N ALA A 174 14.28 -13.99 13.39
CA ALA A 174 15.28 -13.95 12.32
C ALA A 174 16.40 -14.95 12.59
N LYS A 175 17.40 -15.02 11.70
CA LYS A 175 18.67 -15.72 11.96
C LYS A 175 19.75 -14.71 12.33
N LEU A 176 20.56 -15.03 13.34
CA LEU A 176 21.78 -14.30 13.67
C LEU A 176 22.88 -14.58 12.62
N PRO A 177 23.93 -13.74 12.55
CA PRO A 177 25.06 -13.96 11.62
C PRO A 177 25.78 -15.30 11.81
N ASN A 178 25.71 -15.89 13.01
CA ASN A 178 26.26 -17.21 13.32
C ASN A 178 25.32 -18.37 12.94
N GLY A 179 24.16 -18.09 12.33
CA GLY A 179 23.18 -19.10 11.90
C GLY A 179 22.18 -19.54 12.98
N ALA A 180 22.34 -19.09 14.23
CA ALA A 180 21.39 -19.37 15.31
C ALA A 180 20.07 -18.62 15.11
N ASP A 181 18.98 -19.15 15.65
CA ASP A 181 17.70 -18.44 15.69
C ASP A 181 17.75 -17.24 16.64
N GLN A 182 17.22 -16.12 16.18
CA GLN A 182 17.01 -14.92 16.97
C GLN A 182 15.52 -14.83 17.35
N ASP A 183 15.20 -15.32 18.54
CA ASP A 183 13.86 -15.19 19.09
C ASP A 183 13.54 -13.74 19.45
N LEU A 184 12.37 -13.28 19.01
CA LEU A 184 11.88 -11.92 19.27
C LEU A 184 11.26 -11.75 20.67
N TYR A 185 10.98 -12.86 21.35
CA TYR A 185 10.27 -12.90 22.63
C TYR A 185 11.14 -13.59 23.68
N PHE A 186 10.93 -13.24 24.94
CA PHE A 186 11.60 -13.92 26.05
C PHE A 186 11.08 -15.36 26.20
N PRO A 187 11.98 -16.32 26.48
CA PRO A 187 11.61 -17.72 26.67
C PRO A 187 10.80 -17.93 27.97
N PRO A 188 10.12 -19.08 28.12
CA PRO A 188 9.19 -19.35 29.24
C PRO A 188 9.82 -19.29 30.63
N ASP A 189 11.12 -19.49 30.73
CA ASP A 189 11.94 -19.48 31.94
C ASP A 189 12.43 -18.09 32.36
N HIS A 190 12.08 -17.03 31.62
CA HIS A 190 12.46 -15.65 31.94
C HIS A 190 11.37 -14.92 32.74
N SER A 191 11.77 -13.96 33.58
CA SER A 191 10.85 -13.06 34.31
C SER A 191 9.90 -12.23 33.42
N ASN A 192 10.19 -12.17 32.12
CA ASN A 192 9.44 -11.43 31.11
C ASN A 192 8.90 -12.39 30.03
N ALA A 193 8.73 -13.68 30.35
CA ALA A 193 8.30 -14.72 29.42
C ALA A 193 7.16 -14.28 28.49
N GLY A 194 7.33 -14.53 27.20
CA GLY A 194 6.36 -14.17 26.17
C GLY A 194 6.27 -12.68 25.83
N ARG A 195 7.01 -11.79 26.51
CA ARG A 195 7.14 -10.38 26.13
C ARG A 195 8.14 -10.21 25.00
N PHE A 196 7.87 -9.27 24.10
CA PHE A 196 8.78 -8.86 23.04
C PHE A 196 10.02 -8.23 23.69
N LYS A 197 11.21 -8.67 23.27
CA LYS A 197 12.49 -8.25 23.87
C LYS A 197 12.76 -6.75 23.69
N GLY A 198 12.21 -6.15 22.63
CA GLY A 198 12.48 -4.76 22.29
C GLY A 198 13.73 -4.60 21.42
N MET A 199 13.85 -3.46 20.76
CA MET A 199 14.89 -3.24 19.75
C MET A 199 16.30 -3.23 20.33
N ALA A 200 16.51 -2.65 21.52
CA ALA A 200 17.84 -2.57 22.12
C ALA A 200 18.45 -3.96 22.35
N ILE A 201 17.71 -4.87 22.99
CA ILE A 201 18.17 -6.24 23.28
C ILE A 201 18.43 -6.99 21.96
N LEU A 202 17.52 -6.89 20.99
CA LEU A 202 17.68 -7.57 19.69
C LEU A 202 18.89 -7.05 18.88
N LEU A 203 19.24 -5.77 19.03
CA LEU A 203 20.41 -5.19 18.38
C LEU A 203 21.71 -5.58 19.09
N GLU A 204 21.70 -5.64 20.42
CA GLU A 204 22.83 -6.15 21.21
C GLU A 204 23.12 -7.63 20.91
N GLU A 205 22.09 -8.47 20.82
CA GLU A 205 22.21 -9.87 20.36
C GLU A 205 22.84 -10.00 18.96
N ARG A 206 22.69 -8.97 18.12
CA ARG A 206 23.31 -8.90 16.78
C ARG A 206 24.72 -8.31 16.78
N GLY A 207 25.27 -7.98 17.94
CA GLY A 207 26.61 -7.42 18.08
C GLY A 207 26.66 -5.88 18.01
N LEU A 208 25.53 -5.19 18.05
CA LEU A 208 25.52 -3.73 18.18
C LEU A 208 25.55 -3.35 19.67
N HIS A 209 26.75 -3.11 20.17
CA HIS A 209 26.96 -2.73 21.57
C HIS A 209 26.34 -1.37 21.90
N ASP A 210 25.90 -1.21 23.15
CA ASP A 210 25.30 0.02 23.67
C ASP A 210 24.04 0.47 22.89
N ALA A 211 23.30 -0.47 22.28
CA ALA A 211 22.12 -0.14 21.49
C ALA A 211 21.05 0.62 22.29
N ALA A 212 20.95 0.37 23.60
CA ALA A 212 20.07 1.13 24.50
C ALA A 212 20.45 2.63 24.63
N LYS A 213 21.71 2.99 24.39
CA LYS A 213 22.21 4.38 24.42
C LYS A 213 22.10 5.07 23.06
N LEU A 214 21.84 4.31 21.99
CA LEU A 214 21.64 4.88 20.67
C LEU A 214 20.33 5.68 20.67
N PRO A 215 20.36 6.93 20.20
CA PRO A 215 19.15 7.72 20.12
C PRO A 215 18.22 7.08 19.08
N ALA A 216 16.99 6.72 19.50
CA ALA A 216 15.99 6.11 18.62
C ALA A 216 15.59 7.04 17.45
N GLU A 217 15.80 8.34 17.62
CA GLU A 217 15.65 9.38 16.62
C GLU A 217 16.87 10.31 16.63
N CYS A 218 17.24 10.87 15.48
CA CYS A 218 18.29 11.87 15.46
C CYS A 218 17.84 13.14 16.22
N LYS A 219 18.74 13.77 16.99
CA LYS A 219 18.43 15.06 17.64
C LYS A 219 18.01 16.08 16.58
N ASN A 220 16.89 16.76 16.82
CA ASN A 220 16.26 17.68 15.85
C ASN A 220 15.83 17.01 14.55
N PHE A 221 15.54 15.71 14.54
CA PHE A 221 14.84 15.07 13.44
C PHE A 221 13.42 15.62 13.35
N LYS A 222 13.29 16.75 12.66
CA LYS A 222 12.00 17.24 12.23
C LYS A 222 11.63 16.38 11.04
N CYS A 223 10.75 15.39 11.27
CA CYS A 223 9.91 14.90 10.19
C CYS A 223 9.32 16.15 9.54
N LEU A 224 9.75 16.47 8.32
CA LEU A 224 9.07 17.48 7.53
C LEU A 224 7.62 17.02 7.52
N GLN A 225 6.75 17.76 8.21
CA GLN A 225 5.33 17.47 8.11
C GLN A 225 5.04 17.47 6.62
N PRO A 226 4.57 16.36 6.04
CA PRO A 226 4.26 16.36 4.64
C PRO A 226 3.20 17.43 4.48
N LYS A 227 3.52 18.52 3.79
CA LYS A 227 2.50 19.30 3.11
C LYS A 227 1.88 18.31 2.13
N LEU A 228 0.84 17.59 2.57
CA LEU A 228 0.01 16.67 1.80
C LEU A 228 0.74 16.05 0.60
N TRP A 229 1.77 15.24 0.85
CA TRP A 229 2.36 14.42 -0.19
C TRP A 229 2.75 13.07 0.41
N ASN A 230 1.73 12.29 0.78
CA ASN A 230 1.91 10.89 1.16
C ASN A 230 1.99 10.04 -0.11
N TYR A 231 3.11 10.15 -0.83
CA TYR A 231 3.49 9.16 -1.81
C TYR A 231 4.85 8.60 -1.41
N GLN A 232 4.83 7.50 -0.64
CA GLN A 232 5.98 6.61 -0.62
C GLN A 232 5.96 5.84 -1.94
N ALA A 233 6.94 6.11 -2.80
CA ALA A 233 7.21 5.27 -3.97
C ALA A 233 7.62 3.87 -3.46
N LEU A 234 6.65 2.95 -3.41
CA LEU A 234 6.91 1.53 -3.22
C LEU A 234 6.78 0.86 -4.57
N GLN A 235 7.91 0.44 -5.12
CA GLN A 235 7.98 -0.45 -6.27
C GLN A 235 6.96 -1.60 -6.11
N LEU A 236 6.10 -1.75 -7.12
CA LEU A 236 5.14 -2.86 -7.29
C LEU A 236 5.74 -4.25 -7.05
N ALA A 237 7.06 -4.38 -7.13
CA ALA A 237 7.83 -5.59 -6.86
C ALA A 237 7.61 -6.21 -5.47
N HIS A 238 7.18 -5.44 -4.46
CA HIS A 238 6.92 -5.99 -3.12
C HIS A 238 5.49 -6.56 -2.92
N ILE A 239 4.53 -6.18 -3.76
CA ILE A 239 3.11 -6.59 -3.60
C ILE A 239 2.77 -7.81 -4.47
N ILE A 240 3.49 -8.01 -5.58
CA ILE A 240 3.29 -9.09 -6.55
C ILE A 240 4.65 -9.70 -6.92
N PRO A 241 5.07 -10.82 -6.27
CA PRO A 241 6.35 -11.48 -6.57
C PRO A 241 6.50 -11.91 -8.04
N GLU A 242 5.38 -12.16 -8.74
CA GLU A 242 5.34 -12.56 -10.15
C GLU A 242 5.73 -11.44 -11.13
N LEU A 243 5.75 -10.17 -10.70
CA LEU A 243 6.11 -9.01 -11.56
C LEU A 243 7.60 -8.62 -11.45
N ARG A 244 8.40 -9.39 -10.71
CA ARG A 244 9.86 -9.18 -10.60
C ARG A 244 10.66 -9.30 -11.90
N PRO A 245 10.29 -10.13 -12.90
CA PRO A 245 11.08 -10.24 -14.13
C PRO A 245 11.00 -9.01 -15.05
N THR A 246 9.99 -8.15 -14.87
CA THR A 246 9.71 -7.01 -15.77
C THR A 246 10.09 -5.65 -15.20
N LEU A 247 10.36 -5.55 -13.89
CA LEU A 247 10.83 -4.33 -13.24
C LEU A 247 12.30 -4.48 -12.85
N ARG A 248 13.21 -3.94 -13.68
CA ARG A 248 14.62 -3.78 -13.28
C ARG A 248 14.69 -2.68 -12.23
N ILE A 249 14.91 -3.09 -10.98
CA ILE A 249 15.26 -2.21 -9.88
C ILE A 249 16.77 -1.95 -9.99
N SER A 250 17.16 -0.69 -10.26
CA SER A 250 18.50 -0.19 -9.95
C SER A 250 18.57 0.26 -8.50
#